data_AF-A0A0D2IAT6-F1
#
_entry.id   AF-A0A0D2IAT6-F1
#
_cell.length_a   1.000
_cell.length_b   1.000
_cell.length_c   1.000
_cell.angle_alpha   90.00
_cell.angle_beta   90.00
_cell.angle_gamma   90.00
#
_symmetry.space_group_name_H-M   'P 1'
#
loop_
_entity.id
_entity.type
_entity.pdbx_description
1 polymer ?
#
loop_
_entity_poly.entity_id
_entity_poly.type
_entity_poly.pdbx_seq_one_letter_code
_entity_poly.pdbx_strand_id
1 'polypeptide(L)'
;MVDPRLYCTHCHACMATDTNICSKWELLGLSSNDGDGYSEYAAINEDMCYVRPDSEPLSEAALIEHLTVARHAARSSGFNDYQDKTILILSGGPVGLAAIICAGSKRRGKLIVSVPTTKRPQQTAQFVDAVLDPRKEKVLKDGMDALRRGGTYVNCRRLGGRRFYTAQDFKETVDDWIAGKFKGLGDVVTKGLEKLVNNKDDHVKILVTPPGTL
;
A
#
# COMPACT_ATOMS: atom_id res chain seq x y z
N MET A 1 -3.05 -5.81 15.57
CA MET A 1 -2.54 -5.77 14.18
C MET A 1 -1.19 -6.46 14.17
N VAL A 2 -0.80 -7.06 13.05
CA VAL A 2 0.46 -7.81 12.95
C VAL A 2 1.32 -7.19 11.88
N ASP A 3 2.58 -6.90 12.21
CA ASP A 3 3.64 -6.65 11.26
C ASP A 3 4.15 -8.00 10.73
N PRO A 4 3.89 -8.38 9.48
CA PRO A 4 4.12 -9.75 9.00
C PRO A 4 5.60 -10.09 8.76
N ARG A 5 6.53 -9.19 9.05
CA ARG A 5 7.95 -9.37 8.70
C ARG A 5 8.73 -10.01 9.82
N LEU A 6 9.57 -10.96 9.44
CA LEU A 6 10.52 -11.61 10.31
C LEU A 6 11.93 -11.16 9.92
N TYR A 7 12.72 -10.77 10.92
CA TYR A 7 14.10 -10.35 10.76
C TYR A 7 14.89 -10.63 12.04
N CYS A 8 16.19 -10.85 11.92
CA CYS A 8 16.99 -11.44 13.00
C CYS A 8 17.43 -10.50 14.13
N THR A 9 17.16 -9.19 14.01
CA THR A 9 17.52 -8.10 14.96
C THR A 9 19.02 -7.90 15.28
N HIS A 10 19.90 -8.88 15.02
CA HIS A 10 21.31 -8.87 15.44
C HIS A 10 22.32 -8.69 14.29
N CYS A 11 21.88 -8.70 13.02
CA CYS A 11 22.80 -8.48 11.88
C CYS A 11 23.08 -7.00 11.67
N HIS A 12 24.15 -6.68 10.92
CA HIS A 12 24.55 -5.30 10.63
C HIS A 12 23.40 -4.44 10.10
N ALA A 13 22.61 -4.96 9.17
CA ALA A 13 21.45 -4.26 8.62
C ALA A 13 20.38 -3.95 9.68
N CYS A 14 20.06 -4.92 10.56
CA CYS A 14 19.07 -4.71 11.61
C CYS A 14 19.56 -3.69 12.65
N MET A 15 20.83 -3.74 13.04
CA MET A 15 21.42 -2.76 13.95
C MET A 15 21.48 -1.36 13.34
N ALA A 16 21.60 -1.26 12.01
CA ALA A 16 21.51 -0.02 11.26
C ALA A 16 20.07 0.44 10.96
N THR A 17 19.05 -0.23 11.52
CA THR A 17 17.60 0.01 11.28
C THR A 17 17.09 -0.31 9.86
N ASP A 18 17.95 -0.80 8.97
CA ASP A 18 17.61 -1.29 7.64
C ASP A 18 17.10 -2.75 7.68
N THR A 19 16.09 -3.01 8.51
CA THR A 19 15.59 -4.38 8.74
C THR A 19 15.07 -5.07 7.48
N ASN A 20 14.68 -4.29 6.48
CA ASN A 20 14.22 -4.74 5.18
C ASN A 20 15.30 -5.46 4.36
N ILE A 21 16.59 -5.16 4.58
CA ILE A 21 17.71 -5.85 3.92
C ILE A 21 18.39 -6.91 4.79
N CYS A 22 17.74 -7.34 5.87
CA CYS A 22 18.17 -8.45 6.69
C CYS A 22 18.44 -9.70 5.82
N SER A 23 19.52 -10.43 6.12
CA SER A 23 19.88 -11.67 5.40
C SER A 23 18.97 -12.85 5.75
N LYS A 24 18.33 -12.82 6.92
CA LYS A 24 17.31 -13.79 7.38
C LYS A 24 15.91 -13.17 7.30
N TRP A 25 15.65 -12.34 6.27
CA TRP A 25 14.36 -11.70 6.12
C TRP A 25 13.34 -12.69 5.58
N GLU A 26 12.18 -12.77 6.23
CA GLU A 26 11.03 -13.55 5.78
C GLU A 26 9.72 -12.77 5.96
N LEU A 27 8.67 -13.24 5.30
CA LEU A 27 7.32 -12.69 5.40
C LEU A 27 6.34 -13.82 5.75
N LEU A 28 5.58 -13.61 6.83
CA LEU A 28 4.46 -14.47 7.21
C LEU A 28 3.46 -14.59 6.06
N GLY A 29 2.99 -15.81 5.80
CA GLY A 29 2.09 -16.13 4.69
C GLY A 29 2.68 -16.01 3.28
N LEU A 30 4.01 -15.92 3.15
CA LEU A 30 4.67 -15.97 1.84
C LEU A 30 5.94 -16.82 1.83
N SER A 31 6.91 -16.50 2.67
CA SER A 31 8.22 -17.18 2.68
C SER A 31 8.53 -17.87 4.00
N SER A 32 7.86 -17.47 5.08
CA SER A 32 7.94 -18.13 6.37
C SER A 32 7.04 -19.38 6.40
N ASN A 33 7.44 -20.35 7.22
CA ASN A 33 6.62 -21.52 7.52
C ASN A 33 5.65 -21.28 8.69
N ASP A 34 5.69 -20.11 9.33
CA ASP A 34 4.99 -19.82 10.60
C ASP A 34 3.55 -19.32 10.42
N GLY A 35 2.78 -19.99 9.55
CA GLY A 35 1.37 -19.69 9.31
C GLY A 35 1.11 -18.42 8.47
N ASP A 36 -0.18 -18.09 8.33
CA ASP A 36 -0.66 -17.01 7.48
C ASP A 36 -1.98 -16.39 7.98
N GLY A 37 -2.40 -15.30 7.32
CA GLY A 37 -3.64 -14.58 7.63
C GLY A 37 -4.92 -15.17 7.04
N TYR A 38 -4.86 -16.33 6.38
CA TYR A 38 -6.01 -17.06 5.82
C TYR A 38 -6.47 -18.22 6.71
N SER A 39 -6.00 -18.25 7.95
CA SER A 39 -6.36 -19.21 8.98
C SER A 39 -7.25 -18.57 10.05
N GLU A 40 -8.03 -19.37 10.77
CA GLU A 40 -8.81 -18.90 11.92
C GLU A 40 -7.89 -18.48 13.09
N TYR A 41 -6.70 -19.07 13.18
CA TYR A 41 -5.70 -18.82 14.21
C TYR A 41 -4.29 -18.80 13.61
N ALA A 42 -3.50 -17.82 14.00
CA ALA A 42 -2.08 -17.73 13.66
C ALA A 42 -1.24 -17.58 14.94
N ALA A 43 -0.14 -18.33 15.03
CA ALA A 43 0.84 -18.19 16.10
C ALA A 43 1.83 -17.08 15.73
N ILE A 44 1.84 -15.99 16.49
CA ILE A 44 2.60 -14.78 16.19
C ILE A 44 3.42 -14.36 17.41
N ASN A 45 4.66 -13.92 17.20
CA ASN A 45 5.47 -13.34 18.28
C ASN A 45 4.89 -12.00 18.74
N GLU A 46 4.91 -11.75 20.05
CA GLU A 46 4.32 -10.53 20.64
C GLU A 46 4.93 -9.24 20.07
N ASP A 47 6.22 -9.26 19.72
CA ASP A 47 6.93 -8.11 19.14
C ASP A 47 6.41 -7.69 17.76
N MET A 48 5.67 -8.57 17.09
CA MET A 48 5.03 -8.29 15.80
C MET A 48 3.64 -7.65 15.98
N CYS A 49 3.12 -7.63 17.21
CA CYS A 49 1.76 -7.19 17.51
C CYS A 49 1.71 -5.70 17.86
N TYR A 50 0.88 -4.98 17.11
CA TYR A 50 0.54 -3.57 17.37
C TYR A 50 -0.91 -3.48 17.86
N VAL A 51 -1.12 -2.74 18.95
CA VAL A 51 -2.45 -2.54 19.53
C VAL A 51 -3.31 -1.71 18.56
N ARG A 52 -4.49 -2.24 18.23
CA ARG A 52 -5.51 -1.52 17.46
C ARG A 52 -6.45 -0.82 18.45
N PRO A 53 -6.76 0.47 18.30
CA PRO A 53 -7.85 1.09 19.04
C PRO A 53 -9.18 0.45 18.65
N ASP A 54 -10.05 0.14 19.62
CA ASP A 54 -11.32 -0.54 19.34
C ASP A 54 -12.23 0.25 18.40
N SER A 55 -12.10 1.57 18.38
CA SER A 55 -12.82 2.49 17.49
C SER A 55 -12.49 2.32 16.00
N GLU A 56 -11.32 1.77 15.66
CA GLU A 56 -10.85 1.71 14.27
C GLU A 56 -11.23 0.39 13.58
N PRO A 57 -11.86 0.38 12.40
CA PRO A 57 -12.35 -0.86 11.80
C PRO A 57 -11.24 -1.85 11.40
N LEU A 58 -11.50 -3.15 11.61
CA LEU A 58 -10.57 -4.23 11.22
C LEU A 58 -10.24 -4.24 9.72
N SER A 59 -11.22 -3.87 8.88
CA SER A 59 -11.04 -3.81 7.43
C SER A 59 -10.03 -2.76 6.99
N GLU A 60 -9.89 -1.65 7.74
CA GLU A 60 -8.85 -0.66 7.50
C GLU A 60 -7.49 -1.12 8.02
N ALA A 61 -7.47 -1.77 9.19
CA ALA A 61 -6.26 -2.36 9.75
C ALA A 61 -5.60 -3.38 8.78
N ALA A 62 -6.39 -4.11 8.00
CA ALA A 62 -5.91 -5.03 6.97
C ALA A 62 -5.16 -4.32 5.82
N LEU A 63 -5.31 -3.00 5.66
CA LEU A 63 -4.66 -2.21 4.61
C LEU A 63 -3.30 -1.62 5.04
N ILE A 64 -2.92 -1.77 6.32
CA ILE A 64 -1.70 -1.16 6.88
C ILE A 64 -0.43 -1.60 6.15
N GLU A 65 -0.32 -2.89 5.79
CA GLU A 65 0.83 -3.40 5.03
C GLU A 65 0.98 -2.66 3.70
N HIS A 66 -0.11 -2.51 2.96
CA HIS A 66 -0.12 -1.83 1.66
C HIS A 66 0.25 -0.34 1.79
N LEU A 67 -0.28 0.33 2.82
CA LEU A 67 0.08 1.72 3.15
C LEU A 67 1.57 1.84 3.49
N THR A 68 2.11 0.86 4.19
CA THR A 68 3.52 0.82 4.56
C THR A 68 4.43 0.64 3.35
N VAL A 69 4.06 -0.26 2.43
CA VAL A 69 4.75 -0.41 1.13
C VAL A 69 4.77 0.91 0.37
N ALA A 70 3.61 1.59 0.29
CA ALA A 70 3.50 2.87 -0.39
C ALA A 70 4.33 3.98 0.29
N ARG A 71 4.33 4.05 1.62
CA ARG A 71 5.18 4.98 2.40
C ARG A 71 6.65 4.74 2.11
N HIS A 72 7.10 3.49 2.23
CA HIS A 72 8.48 3.13 2.00
C HIS A 72 8.91 3.45 0.56
N ALA A 73 8.06 3.15 -0.42
CA ALA A 73 8.30 3.50 -1.82
C ALA A 73 8.52 5.01 -2.02
N ALA A 74 7.67 5.84 -1.41
CA ALA A 74 7.79 7.29 -1.47
C ALA A 74 9.11 7.76 -0.84
N ARG A 75 9.46 7.27 0.36
CA ARG A 75 10.71 7.61 1.05
C ARG A 75 11.95 7.20 0.28
N SER A 76 11.98 5.95 -0.17
CA SER A 76 13.10 5.38 -0.91
C SER A 76 13.36 6.05 -2.26
N SER A 77 12.35 6.76 -2.80
CA SER A 77 12.53 7.58 -3.99
C SER A 77 13.34 8.87 -3.75
N GLY A 78 13.54 9.27 -2.48
CA GLY A 78 14.15 10.54 -2.10
C GLY A 78 13.24 11.76 -2.26
N PHE A 79 12.02 11.59 -2.78
CA PHE A 79 11.02 12.65 -2.89
C PHE A 79 10.27 12.83 -1.57
N ASN A 80 10.79 13.71 -0.71
CA ASN A 80 10.18 14.04 0.58
C ASN A 80 9.28 15.29 0.52
N ASP A 81 9.47 16.16 -0.49
CA ASP A 81 8.66 17.37 -0.69
C ASP A 81 7.92 17.32 -2.02
N TYR A 82 6.67 16.83 -1.95
CA TYR A 82 5.78 16.68 -3.11
C TYR A 82 4.47 17.44 -2.94
N GLN A 83 4.32 18.27 -1.88
CA GLN A 83 3.02 18.84 -1.54
C GLN A 83 2.46 19.67 -2.70
N ASP A 84 3.24 20.55 -3.31
CA ASP A 84 2.78 21.40 -4.42
C ASP A 84 3.02 20.78 -5.81
N LYS A 85 3.43 19.50 -5.87
CA LYS A 85 3.81 18.85 -7.12
C LYS A 85 2.65 18.06 -7.72
N THR A 86 2.64 17.96 -9.05
CA THR A 86 1.82 16.97 -9.73
C THR A 86 2.44 15.59 -9.53
N ILE A 87 1.64 14.62 -9.08
CA ILE A 87 2.04 13.23 -8.84
C ILE A 87 1.31 12.34 -9.84
N LEU A 88 2.06 11.55 -10.60
CA LEU A 88 1.50 10.53 -11.48
C LEU A 88 1.74 9.12 -10.90
N ILE A 89 0.68 8.37 -10.67
CA ILE A 89 0.74 6.98 -10.19
C ILE A 89 0.40 6.04 -11.34
N LEU A 90 1.31 5.12 -11.66
CA LEU A 90 1.18 4.21 -12.82
C LEU A 90 0.52 2.86 -12.48
N SER A 91 -0.30 2.82 -11.44
CA SER A 91 -1.02 1.62 -11.00
C SER A 91 -2.26 2.00 -10.19
N GLY A 92 -3.36 1.27 -10.39
CA GLY A 92 -4.58 1.37 -9.57
C GLY A 92 -5.01 0.01 -9.04
N GLY A 93 -4.03 -0.87 -8.76
CA GLY A 93 -4.25 -2.02 -7.88
C GLY A 93 -4.17 -1.60 -6.40
N PRO A 94 -4.23 -2.55 -5.44
CA PRO A 94 -4.19 -2.27 -4.01
C PRO A 94 -3.01 -1.38 -3.58
N VAL A 95 -1.79 -1.70 -4.02
CA VAL A 95 -0.59 -0.86 -3.75
C VAL A 95 -0.69 0.52 -4.39
N GLY A 96 -1.32 0.63 -5.57
CA GLY A 96 -1.54 1.90 -6.25
C GLY A 96 -2.54 2.78 -5.51
N LEU A 97 -3.63 2.20 -5.00
CA LEU A 97 -4.60 2.89 -4.14
C LEU A 97 -3.97 3.32 -2.81
N ALA A 98 -3.14 2.47 -2.20
CA ALA A 98 -2.38 2.84 -1.02
C ALA A 98 -1.44 4.03 -1.30
N ALA A 99 -0.76 4.04 -2.45
CA ALA A 99 0.06 5.18 -2.88
C ALA A 99 -0.78 6.46 -3.10
N ILE A 100 -1.99 6.32 -3.65
CA ILE A 100 -2.95 7.43 -3.79
C ILE A 100 -3.33 8.00 -2.43
N ILE A 101 -3.67 7.16 -1.45
CA ILE A 101 -4.04 7.60 -0.09
C ILE A 101 -2.84 8.29 0.60
N CYS A 102 -1.66 7.65 0.56
CA CYS A 102 -0.45 8.21 1.15
C CYS A 102 -0.08 9.57 0.54
N ALA A 103 -0.17 9.70 -0.79
CA ALA A 103 0.09 10.96 -1.49
C ALA A 103 -1.02 12.00 -1.23
N GLY A 104 -2.28 11.58 -1.24
CA GLY A 104 -3.45 12.42 -1.02
C GLY A 104 -3.47 13.09 0.34
N SER A 105 -2.96 12.40 1.35
CA SER A 105 -2.96 12.89 2.75
C SER A 105 -2.07 14.12 2.96
N LYS A 106 -1.10 14.38 2.06
CA LYS A 106 -0.09 15.45 2.23
C LYS A 106 0.00 16.42 1.05
N ARG A 107 -0.84 16.29 0.02
CA ARG A 107 -0.72 17.06 -1.23
C ARG A 107 -1.62 18.30 -1.31
N ARG A 108 -1.13 19.29 -2.05
CA ARG A 108 -1.82 20.49 -2.56
C ARG A 108 -1.83 20.51 -4.10
N GLY A 109 -0.86 19.85 -4.75
CA GLY A 109 -0.77 19.67 -6.20
C GLY A 109 -1.63 18.53 -6.73
N LYS A 110 -1.65 18.35 -8.06
CA LYS A 110 -2.51 17.37 -8.74
C LYS A 110 -2.05 15.93 -8.54
N LEU A 111 -2.99 14.99 -8.47
CA LEU A 111 -2.75 13.54 -8.40
C LEU A 111 -3.48 12.91 -9.56
N ILE A 112 -2.72 12.21 -10.37
CA ILE A 112 -3.19 11.59 -11.59
C ILE A 112 -2.85 10.12 -11.48
N VAL A 113 -3.77 9.25 -11.88
CA VAL A 113 -3.51 7.80 -11.94
C VAL A 113 -3.63 7.32 -13.38
N SER A 114 -2.75 6.41 -13.79
CA SER A 114 -2.83 5.71 -15.07
C SER A 114 -3.19 4.25 -14.84
N VAL A 115 -4.31 3.78 -15.41
CA VAL A 115 -4.77 2.38 -15.28
C VAL A 115 -5.31 1.82 -16.59
N PRO A 116 -4.91 0.58 -16.99
CA PRO A 116 -5.27 0.01 -18.29
C PRO A 116 -6.67 -0.61 -18.35
N THR A 117 -7.69 -0.02 -17.71
CA THR A 117 -9.03 -0.64 -17.63
C THR A 117 -10.17 0.36 -17.60
N THR A 118 -11.33 -0.06 -18.12
CA THR A 118 -12.59 0.71 -18.09
C THR A 118 -13.36 0.56 -16.78
N LYS A 119 -13.09 -0.48 -15.96
CA LYS A 119 -13.84 -0.78 -14.72
C LYS A 119 -13.24 -0.15 -13.45
N ARG A 120 -11.91 -0.06 -13.33
CA ARG A 120 -11.23 0.58 -12.17
C ARG A 120 -11.25 2.14 -12.13
N PRO A 121 -11.48 2.90 -13.21
CA PRO A 121 -11.57 4.36 -13.14
C PRO A 121 -12.62 4.83 -12.14
N GLN A 122 -13.77 4.18 -12.05
CA GLN A 122 -14.84 4.58 -11.11
C GLN A 122 -14.43 4.43 -9.65
N GLN A 123 -13.65 3.41 -9.31
CA GLN A 123 -13.17 3.18 -7.95
C GLN A 123 -12.08 4.18 -7.56
N THR A 124 -11.25 4.58 -8.54
CA THR A 124 -10.05 5.38 -8.31
C THR A 124 -10.30 6.88 -8.48
N ALA A 125 -11.21 7.27 -9.37
CA ALA A 125 -11.49 8.66 -9.75
C ALA A 125 -11.96 9.53 -8.58
N GLN A 126 -12.57 8.94 -7.55
CA GLN A 126 -12.98 9.70 -6.35
C GLN A 126 -11.79 10.13 -5.48
N PHE A 127 -10.61 9.55 -5.67
CA PHE A 127 -9.42 9.82 -4.85
C PHE A 127 -8.36 10.66 -5.59
N VAL A 128 -8.54 10.90 -6.88
CA VAL A 128 -7.54 11.54 -7.77
C VAL A 128 -8.20 12.60 -8.64
N ASP A 129 -7.41 13.53 -9.18
CA ASP A 129 -7.94 14.62 -10.01
C ASP A 129 -8.15 14.19 -11.47
N ALA A 130 -7.45 13.15 -11.93
CA ALA A 130 -7.61 12.59 -13.27
C ALA A 130 -7.22 11.12 -13.34
N VAL A 131 -7.89 10.39 -14.23
CA VAL A 131 -7.56 9.00 -14.59
C VAL A 131 -7.19 8.96 -16.06
N LEU A 132 -6.00 8.45 -16.38
CA LEU A 132 -5.50 8.25 -17.74
C LEU A 132 -5.60 6.76 -18.13
N ASP A 133 -6.02 6.48 -19.36
CA ASP A 133 -6.01 5.12 -19.91
C ASP A 133 -4.79 4.93 -20.84
N PRO A 134 -3.74 4.18 -20.44
CA PRO A 134 -2.54 3.97 -21.26
C PRO A 134 -2.80 3.22 -22.56
N ARG A 135 -4.00 2.67 -22.77
CA ARG A 135 -4.40 2.04 -24.04
C ARG A 135 -4.92 3.06 -25.05
N LYS A 136 -5.33 4.24 -24.60
CA LYS A 136 -5.90 5.32 -25.42
C LYS A 136 -4.97 6.53 -25.52
N GLU A 137 -4.21 6.77 -24.46
CA GLU A 137 -3.40 7.97 -24.28
C GLU A 137 -1.92 7.61 -24.22
N LYS A 138 -1.05 8.54 -24.63
CA LYS A 138 0.40 8.37 -24.52
C LYS A 138 0.82 8.79 -23.13
N VAL A 139 0.48 8.00 -22.11
CA VAL A 139 0.64 8.33 -20.68
C VAL A 139 2.03 8.85 -20.30
N LEU A 140 3.11 8.34 -20.90
CA LEU A 140 4.43 8.93 -20.64
C LEU A 140 4.56 10.32 -21.25
N LYS A 141 4.09 10.57 -22.47
CA LYS A 141 4.11 11.89 -23.07
C LYS A 141 3.14 12.84 -22.37
N ASP A 142 1.88 12.45 -22.23
CA ASP A 142 0.80 13.28 -21.67
C ASP A 142 0.97 13.47 -20.15
N GLY A 143 1.44 12.43 -19.47
CA GLY A 143 1.87 12.49 -18.09
C GLY A 143 3.11 13.35 -17.92
N MET A 144 4.17 13.17 -18.71
CA MET A 144 5.35 14.07 -18.63
C MET A 144 4.99 15.52 -18.96
N ASP A 145 4.07 15.77 -19.90
CA ASP A 145 3.56 17.10 -20.21
C ASP A 145 2.82 17.71 -19.00
N ALA A 146 2.05 16.91 -18.25
CA ALA A 146 1.45 17.31 -16.97
C ALA A 146 2.47 17.50 -15.83
N LEU A 147 3.63 16.83 -15.90
CA LEU A 147 4.73 16.91 -14.94
C LEU A 147 5.73 18.05 -15.28
N ARG A 148 5.65 18.70 -16.45
CA ARG A 148 6.60 19.77 -16.89
C ARG A 148 6.68 20.99 -15.96
N ARG A 149 5.76 21.14 -15.00
CA ARG A 149 5.80 22.16 -13.94
C ARG A 149 6.43 21.66 -12.63
N GLY A 150 7.34 20.68 -12.71
CA GLY A 150 8.08 20.13 -11.56
C GLY A 150 7.40 18.96 -10.85
N GLY A 151 6.59 18.18 -11.56
CA GLY A 151 5.94 16.98 -11.04
C GLY A 151 6.87 15.76 -10.93
N THR A 152 6.46 14.76 -10.14
CA THR A 152 7.13 13.46 -10.02
C THR A 152 6.17 12.31 -10.35
N TYR A 153 6.69 11.12 -10.67
CA TYR A 153 5.87 9.93 -10.87
C TYR A 153 6.31 8.80 -9.93
N VAL A 154 5.32 8.08 -9.38
CA VAL A 154 5.54 6.91 -8.53
C VAL A 154 5.24 5.65 -9.34
N ASN A 155 6.28 4.86 -9.57
CA ASN A 155 6.17 3.53 -10.16
C ASN A 155 6.61 2.48 -9.15
N CYS A 156 5.67 1.92 -8.39
CA CYS A 156 5.95 0.87 -7.40
C CYS A 156 6.52 -0.41 -8.02
N ARG A 157 6.44 -0.60 -9.35
CA ARG A 157 7.03 -1.75 -10.06
C ARG A 157 8.55 -1.65 -10.19
N ARG A 158 9.12 -0.44 -10.04
CA ARG A 158 10.55 -0.14 -10.18
C ARG A 158 11.15 0.35 -8.86
N LEU A 159 10.76 -0.27 -7.75
CA LEU A 159 11.50 -0.20 -6.49
C LEU A 159 12.80 -1.00 -6.66
N GLY A 160 13.78 -0.38 -7.31
CA GLY A 160 15.04 -1.01 -7.66
C GLY A 160 15.77 -1.50 -6.42
N GLY A 161 15.89 -2.83 -6.27
CA GLY A 161 16.82 -3.51 -5.36
C GLY A 161 16.68 -3.28 -3.85
N ARG A 162 15.90 -2.28 -3.41
CA ARG A 162 15.63 -2.00 -2.00
C ARG A 162 14.41 -2.82 -1.58
N ARG A 163 14.73 -3.93 -0.91
CA ARG A 163 13.80 -4.94 -0.39
C ARG A 163 12.73 -4.28 0.48
N PHE A 164 11.47 -4.70 0.34
CA PHE A 164 10.28 -4.43 1.19
C PHE A 164 10.28 -3.10 2.00
N TYR A 165 9.58 -2.99 3.13
CA TYR A 165 9.63 -1.81 4.02
C TYR A 165 10.39 -2.10 5.31
N THR A 166 10.84 -1.06 6.06
CA THR A 166 11.64 -1.16 7.31
C THR A 166 10.79 -1.18 8.58
N ALA A 167 11.33 -1.67 9.72
CA ALA A 167 10.61 -1.76 11.01
C ALA A 167 9.93 -0.42 11.33
N GLN A 168 10.71 0.64 11.15
CA GLN A 168 10.31 2.02 11.32
C GLN A 168 9.16 2.44 10.42
N ASP A 169 9.17 2.07 9.13
CA ASP A 169 8.09 2.45 8.20
C ASP A 169 6.73 1.90 8.65
N PHE A 170 6.70 0.65 9.14
CA PHE A 170 5.46 0.02 9.60
C PHE A 170 4.95 0.69 10.87
N LYS A 171 5.84 0.86 11.87
CA LYS A 171 5.50 1.55 13.11
C LYS A 171 4.90 2.93 12.86
N GLU A 172 5.55 3.74 12.03
CA GLU A 172 5.04 5.08 11.75
C GLU A 172 3.78 5.08 10.88
N THR A 173 3.57 4.05 10.06
CA THR A 173 2.31 3.88 9.33
C THR A 173 1.18 3.58 10.31
N VAL A 174 1.41 2.69 11.28
CA VAL A 174 0.45 2.43 12.36
C VAL A 174 0.18 3.69 13.16
N ASP A 175 1.22 4.40 13.61
CA ASP A 175 1.08 5.63 14.40
C ASP A 175 0.30 6.71 13.64
N ASP A 176 0.57 6.90 12.34
CA ASP A 176 -0.16 7.85 11.49
C ASP A 176 -1.60 7.41 11.19
N TRP A 177 -1.87 6.10 11.11
CA TRP A 177 -3.23 5.58 10.96
C TRP A 177 -4.06 5.77 12.21
N ILE A 178 -3.53 5.43 13.39
CA ILE A 178 -4.18 5.66 14.69
C ILE A 178 -4.44 7.16 14.90
N ALA A 179 -3.54 8.02 14.43
CA ALA A 179 -3.72 9.47 14.46
C ALA A 179 -4.72 10.01 13.41
N GLY A 180 -5.38 9.15 12.63
CA GLY A 180 -6.39 9.53 11.63
C GLY A 180 -5.82 10.30 10.43
N LYS A 181 -4.52 10.16 10.13
CA LYS A 181 -3.87 10.94 9.05
C LYS A 181 -4.19 10.42 7.64
N PHE A 182 -4.64 9.16 7.51
CA PHE A 182 -5.04 8.58 6.23
C PHE A 182 -6.52 8.83 5.97
N LYS A 183 -6.83 9.78 5.08
CA LYS A 183 -8.22 10.09 4.71
C LYS A 183 -8.70 9.18 3.58
N GLY A 184 -9.96 8.76 3.64
CA GLY A 184 -10.61 7.97 2.59
C GLY A 184 -10.32 6.47 2.63
N LEU A 185 -9.74 5.95 3.72
CA LEU A 185 -9.44 4.53 3.86
C LEU A 185 -10.73 3.68 3.89
N GLY A 186 -11.75 4.11 4.63
CA GLY A 186 -13.08 3.48 4.61
C GLY A 186 -13.75 3.47 3.24
N ASP A 187 -13.53 4.50 2.41
CA ASP A 187 -14.00 4.51 1.02
C ASP A 187 -13.23 3.49 0.16
N VAL A 188 -11.94 3.29 0.41
CA VAL A 188 -11.15 2.24 -0.28
C VAL A 188 -11.63 0.85 0.13
N VAL A 189 -12.01 0.64 1.38
CA VAL A 189 -12.65 -0.60 1.83
C VAL A 189 -13.98 -0.80 1.11
N THR A 190 -14.94 0.10 1.30
CA THR A 190 -16.33 -0.09 0.86
C THR A 190 -16.51 -0.01 -0.65
N LYS A 191 -15.86 0.95 -1.31
CA LYS A 191 -16.00 1.16 -2.76
C LYS A 191 -14.91 0.45 -3.58
N GLY A 192 -13.85 -0.02 -2.93
CA GLY A 192 -12.76 -0.77 -3.53
C GLY A 192 -12.83 -2.26 -3.19
N LEU A 193 -12.34 -2.63 -2.01
CA LEU A 193 -12.16 -4.02 -1.57
C LEU A 193 -13.48 -4.79 -1.51
N GLU A 194 -14.53 -4.24 -0.90
CA GLU A 194 -15.83 -4.91 -0.80
C GLU A 194 -16.49 -5.06 -2.17
N LYS A 195 -16.41 -4.06 -3.05
CA LYS A 195 -16.84 -4.23 -4.46
C LYS A 195 -16.05 -5.33 -5.14
N LEU A 196 -14.73 -5.39 -4.91
CA LEU A 196 -13.87 -6.45 -5.40
C LEU A 196 -14.17 -7.79 -4.76
N VAL A 197 -14.82 -7.90 -3.61
CA VAL A 197 -15.24 -9.19 -3.00
C VAL A 197 -16.64 -9.59 -3.48
N ASN A 198 -17.57 -8.63 -3.56
CA ASN A 198 -18.99 -8.86 -3.77
C ASN A 198 -19.40 -8.98 -5.25
N ASN A 199 -18.66 -8.37 -6.19
CA ASN A 199 -18.95 -8.52 -7.63
C ASN A 199 -18.12 -9.67 -8.21
N LYS A 200 -18.50 -10.92 -7.91
CA LYS A 200 -17.71 -12.13 -8.20
C LYS A 200 -17.62 -12.45 -9.69
N ASP A 201 -18.66 -12.16 -10.45
CA ASP A 201 -18.73 -12.48 -11.88
C ASP A 201 -17.89 -11.54 -12.77
N ASP A 202 -17.50 -10.38 -12.21
CA ASP A 202 -16.77 -9.34 -12.93
C ASP A 202 -15.25 -9.38 -12.74
N HIS A 203 -14.77 -10.21 -11.81
CA HIS A 203 -13.38 -10.20 -11.35
C HIS A 203 -12.89 -11.63 -11.07
N VAL A 204 -11.73 -12.00 -11.61
CA VAL A 204 -11.01 -13.21 -11.17
C VAL A 204 -10.45 -12.96 -9.77
N LYS A 205 -10.87 -13.75 -8.80
CA LYS A 205 -10.45 -13.65 -7.39
C LYS A 205 -9.99 -15.01 -6.90
N ILE A 206 -8.94 -15.00 -6.08
CA ILE A 206 -8.62 -16.12 -5.20
C ILE A 206 -9.12 -15.70 -3.82
N LEU A 207 -10.29 -16.21 -3.44
CA LEU A 207 -10.83 -16.03 -2.09
C LEU A 207 -10.60 -17.34 -1.35
N VAL A 208 -9.77 -17.29 -0.32
CA VAL A 208 -9.57 -18.42 0.58
C VAL A 208 -10.60 -18.29 1.69
N THR A 209 -11.51 -19.26 1.77
CA THR A 209 -12.43 -19.40 2.90
C THR A 209 -11.91 -20.55 3.74
N PRO A 210 -11.46 -20.32 4.99
CA PRO A 210 -11.11 -21.41 5.87
C PRO A 210 -12.33 -22.33 6.03
N PRO A 211 -12.16 -23.66 6.03
CA PRO A 211 -13.26 -24.56 6.38
C PRO A 211 -13.70 -24.23 7.81
N GLY A 212 -14.98 -23.87 7.99
CA GLY A 212 -15.49 -23.42 9.27
C GLY A 212 -15.36 -24.48 10.37
N THR A 213 -14.97 -24.05 11.57
CA THR A 213 -15.01 -24.88 12.77
C THR A 213 -16.47 -25.19 13.17
N LEU A 214 -16.76 -26.49 13.34
CA LEU A 214 -17.90 -27.02 14.10
C LEU A 214 -17.64 -26.87 15.61
#